data_AF-A0A183HMX5-F1
#
_entry.id   AF-A0A183HMX5-F1
#
_cell.length_a   1.000
_cell.length_b   1.000
_cell.length_c   1.000
_cell.angle_alpha   90.00
_cell.angle_beta   90.00
_cell.angle_gamma   90.00
#
_symmetry.space_group_name_H-M   'P 1'
#
loop_
_entity.id
_entity.type
_entity.pdbx_description
1 polymer ?
#
loop_
_entity_poly.entity_id
_entity_poly.type
_entity_poly.pdbx_seq_one_letter_code
_entity_poly.pdbx_strand_id
1 'polypeptide(L)' 'MIHRKRLPSKISSESMEFFRSLPIYVGGVTATSASKIGVLSLIGCYRDFQLHGKHIAFKDAKKLNKVLPDGCPFLN' A
#
# COMPACT_ATOMS: atom_id res chain seq x y z
N MET A 1 3.90 24.89 -1.90
CA MET A 1 4.16 23.45 -1.62
C MET A 1 4.23 23.29 -0.10
N ILE A 2 3.19 22.73 0.52
CA ILE A 2 3.06 22.66 1.99
C ILE A 2 4.07 21.65 2.52
N HIS A 3 5.11 22.11 3.21
CA HIS A 3 5.96 21.24 4.01
C HIS A 3 5.10 20.59 5.10
N ARG A 4 4.67 19.34 4.90
CA ARG A 4 4.15 18.51 6.00
C ARG A 4 5.26 18.41 7.03
N LYS A 5 5.17 19.18 8.12
CA LYS A 5 6.00 19.01 9.32
C LYS A 5 5.95 17.52 9.67
N ARG A 6 7.06 16.79 9.48
CA ARG A 6 7.19 15.44 10.03
C ARG A 6 6.94 15.59 11.52
N LEU A 7 5.89 14.95 12.04
CA LEU A 7 5.72 14.81 13.48
C LEU A 7 7.04 14.23 14.02
N PRO A 8 7.64 14.82 15.07
CA PRO A 8 8.87 14.28 15.65
C PRO A 8 8.55 12.87 16.17
N SER A 9 8.94 11.86 15.39
CA SER A 9 8.73 10.48 15.76
C SER A 9 9.76 10.13 16.83
N LYS A 10 9.31 9.76 18.03
CA LYS A 10 10.15 9.17 19.09
C LYS A 10 10.72 7.78 18.73
N ILE A 11 10.76 7.46 17.45
CA ILE A 11 11.15 6.16 16.91
C ILE A 11 12.65 6.20 16.64
N SER A 12 13.37 5.15 17.04
CA SER A 12 14.82 5.06 16.81
C SER A 12 15.13 4.95 15.31
N SER A 13 16.37 5.26 14.93
CA SER A 13 16.88 5.09 13.56
C SER A 13 16.66 3.66 13.05
N GLU A 14 16.98 2.69 13.88
CA GLU A 14 16.91 1.25 13.58
C GLU A 14 15.44 0.85 13.35
N SER A 15 14.53 1.37 14.18
CA SER A 15 13.10 1.13 14.01
C SER A 15 12.58 1.71 12.69
N MET A 16 13.03 2.93 12.31
CA MET A 16 12.65 3.52 11.02
C MET A 16 13.14 2.69 9.84
N GLU A 17 14.38 2.23 9.87
CA GLU A 17 14.95 1.40 8.82
C GLU A 17 14.20 0.08 8.69
N PHE A 18 13.91 -0.57 9.83
CA PHE A 18 13.10 -1.76 9.88
C PHE A 18 11.74 -1.55 9.21
N PHE A 19 10.96 -0.54 9.64
CA PHE A 19 9.64 -0.29 9.06
C PHE A 19 9.69 0.02 7.56
N ARG A 20 10.74 0.70 7.08
CA ARG A 20 10.93 0.98 5.64
C ARG A 20 11.30 -0.26 4.82
N SER A 21 11.87 -1.27 5.45
CA SER A 21 12.20 -2.54 4.79
C SER A 21 11.00 -3.48 4.62
N LEU A 22 9.91 -3.22 5.36
CA LEU A 22 8.70 -4.04 5.28
C LEU A 22 7.96 -3.81 3.95
N PRO A 23 7.36 -4.87 3.38
CA PRO A 23 6.55 -4.72 2.19
C PRO A 23 5.27 -3.94 2.48
N ILE A 24 4.87 -3.10 1.51
CA ILE A 24 3.57 -2.43 1.53
C ILE A 24 2.58 -3.31 0.76
N TYR A 25 1.50 -3.69 1.44
CA TYR A 25 0.40 -4.42 0.85
C TYR A 25 -0.74 -3.44 0.54
N VAL A 26 -1.30 -3.51 -0.67
CA VAL A 26 -2.41 -2.66 -1.11
C VAL A 26 -3.56 -3.56 -1.56
N GLY A 27 -4.79 -3.23 -1.17
CA GLY A 27 -5.98 -4.00 -1.54
C GLY A 27 -6.21 -5.28 -0.74
N GLY A 28 -5.21 -5.76 0.00
CA GLY A 28 -5.32 -6.95 0.84
C GLY A 28 -3.94 -7.46 1.26
N VAL A 29 -3.91 -8.46 2.12
CA VAL A 29 -2.67 -9.12 2.58
C VAL A 29 -2.63 -10.57 2.13
N THR A 30 -1.53 -11.28 2.41
CA THR A 30 -1.45 -12.73 2.13
C THR A 30 -2.55 -13.49 2.85
N ALA A 31 -2.99 -14.63 2.32
CA ALA A 31 -4.04 -15.46 2.94
C ALA A 31 -3.69 -15.83 4.40
N THR A 32 -2.43 -16.18 4.66
CA THR A 32 -1.93 -16.50 6.01
C THR A 32 -1.97 -15.29 6.95
N SER A 33 -1.67 -14.09 6.44
CA SER A 33 -1.80 -12.86 7.24
C SER A 33 -3.27 -12.56 7.51
N ALA A 34 -4.12 -12.62 6.49
CA ALA A 34 -5.55 -12.34 6.57
C ALA A 34 -6.26 -13.23 7.59
N SER A 35 -5.96 -14.54 7.61
CA SER A 35 -6.54 -15.47 8.58
C SER A 35 -6.13 -15.17 10.03
N LYS A 36 -4.92 -14.63 10.25
CA LYS A 36 -4.42 -14.27 11.57
C LYS A 36 -5.00 -12.96 12.10
N ILE A 37 -5.16 -11.96 11.23
CA ILE A 37 -5.59 -10.60 11.64
C ILE A 37 -7.06 -10.32 11.35
N GLY A 38 -7.78 -11.24 10.70
CA GLY A 38 -9.21 -11.15 10.45
C GLY A 38 -9.62 -10.04 9.46
N VAL A 39 -8.75 -9.70 8.50
CA VAL A 39 -9.04 -8.65 7.51
C VAL A 39 -9.53 -9.23 6.19
N LEU A 40 -10.43 -8.49 5.54
CA LEU A 40 -10.93 -8.78 4.19
C LEU A 40 -10.16 -7.95 3.15
N SER A 41 -10.15 -8.44 1.91
CA SER A 41 -9.58 -7.69 0.78
C SER A 41 -10.55 -6.61 0.30
N LEU A 42 -10.00 -5.53 -0.22
CA LEU A 42 -10.76 -4.49 -0.90
C LEU A 42 -11.32 -5.03 -2.22
N ILE A 43 -12.56 -4.63 -2.54
CA ILE A 43 -13.25 -5.00 -3.77
C ILE A 43 -13.68 -3.71 -4.46
N GLY A 44 -13.22 -3.52 -5.70
CA GLY A 44 -13.52 -2.35 -6.50
C GLY A 44 -12.30 -1.85 -7.27
N CYS A 45 -12.39 -0.62 -7.76
CA CYS A 45 -11.32 0.04 -8.51
C CYS A 45 -10.76 1.21 -7.72
N TYR A 46 -9.44 1.31 -7.70
CA TYR A 46 -8.71 2.34 -6.98
C TYR A 46 -7.71 2.98 -7.94
N ARG A 47 -7.74 4.31 -8.04
CA ARG A 47 -6.88 5.11 -8.91
C ARG A 47 -6.18 6.22 -8.14
N ASP A 48 -5.22 6.87 -8.79
CA ASP A 48 -4.46 8.01 -8.25
C ASP A 48 -3.74 7.69 -6.93
N PHE A 49 -3.25 6.44 -6.78
CA PHE A 49 -2.58 5.99 -5.57
C PHE A 49 -1.20 6.68 -5.42
N GLN A 50 -1.01 7.31 -4.27
CA GLN A 50 0.20 8.08 -3.97
C GLN A 50 0.78 7.71 -2.62
N LEU A 51 2.10 7.49 -2.59
CA LEU A 51 2.88 7.35 -1.37
C LEU A 51 3.86 8.51 -1.26
N HIS A 52 3.75 9.29 -0.19
CA HIS A 52 4.58 10.47 0.03
C HIS A 52 4.58 11.46 -1.15
N GLY A 53 3.42 11.64 -1.78
CA GLY A 53 3.25 12.52 -2.95
C GLY A 53 3.83 11.97 -4.26
N LYS A 54 4.37 10.75 -4.25
CA LYS A 54 4.80 10.06 -5.48
C LYS A 54 3.68 9.15 -5.94
N HIS A 55 3.30 9.27 -7.22
CA HIS A 55 2.38 8.35 -7.85
C HIS A 55 3.02 6.97 -7.97
N ILE A 56 2.28 5.93 -7.59
CA ILE A 56 2.74 4.54 -7.63
C ILE A 56 1.86 3.79 -8.63
N ALA A 57 2.47 3.31 -9.71
CA ALA A 57 1.77 2.47 -10.68
C ALA A 57 1.71 1.03 -10.17
N PHE A 58 0.50 0.44 -10.09
CA PHE A 58 0.33 -0.92 -9.57
C PHE A 58 0.99 -1.98 -10.46
N LYS A 59 1.17 -1.71 -11.76
CA LYS A 59 1.91 -2.59 -12.67
C LYS A 59 3.36 -2.87 -12.24
N ASP A 60 3.96 -1.97 -11.45
CA ASP A 60 5.35 -2.11 -10.96
C ASP A 60 5.42 -2.87 -9.63
N ALA A 61 4.29 -3.41 -9.13
CA ALA A 61 4.28 -4.17 -7.89
C ALA A 61 5.06 -5.48 -8.03
N LYS A 62 5.83 -5.83 -6.99
CA LYS A 62 6.60 -7.09 -6.93
C LYS A 62 5.71 -8.34 -7.05
N LYS A 63 4.44 -8.24 -6.65
CA LYS A 63 3.46 -9.33 -6.72
C LYS A 63 2.05 -8.77 -6.88
N LEU A 64 1.31 -9.33 -7.83
CA LEU A 64 -0.10 -9.07 -8.07
C LEU A 64 -0.88 -10.36 -7.85
N ASN A 65 -2.05 -10.29 -7.19
CA ASN A 65 -2.87 -11.46 -6.92
C ASN A 65 -4.36 -11.12 -7.11
N LYS A 66 -4.98 -11.70 -8.15
CA LYS A 66 -6.40 -11.48 -8.50
C LYS A 66 -6.77 -9.99 -8.62
N VAL A 67 -5.88 -9.20 -9.21
CA VAL A 67 -6.08 -7.77 -9.49
C VAL A 67 -5.82 -7.50 -10.97
N LEU A 68 -6.50 -6.49 -11.50
CA LEU A 68 -6.28 -5.97 -12.84
C LEU A 68 -5.57 -4.61 -12.72
N PRO A 69 -4.25 -4.52 -12.94
CA PRO A 69 -3.57 -3.23 -12.98
C PRO A 69 -4.03 -2.42 -14.20
N ASP A 70 -4.08 -1.10 -14.06
CA ASP A 70 -4.45 -0.14 -15.11
C ASP A 70 -5.80 -0.43 -15.81
N GLY A 71 -6.69 -1.15 -15.14
CA GLY A 71 -8.01 -1.49 -15.64
C GLY A 71 -9.07 -1.42 -14.55
N CYS A 72 -10.28 -0.99 -14.94
CA CYS A 72 -11.43 -1.02 -14.07
C CYS A 72 -12.67 -1.44 -14.86
N PRO A 73 -13.07 -2.71 -14.78
CA PRO A 73 -14.12 -3.25 -15.63
C PRO A 73 -15.54 -2.79 -15.22
N PHE A 74 -15.69 -2.12 -14.08
CA PHE A 74 -16.98 -1.65 -13.55
C PHE A 74 -17.15 -0.12 -13.60
N LEU A 75 -16.23 0.60 -14.25
CA LEU A 75 -16.44 2.02 -14.53
C LEU A 75 -17.28 2.12 -15.81
N ASN A 76 -18.57 2.38 -15.62
CA ASN A 76 -19.39 3.03 -16.66
C ASN A 76 -18.88 4.45 -16.91
#